data_AF-A0A7S2E0J3-F1
#
_entry.id   AF-A0A7S2E0J3-F1
#
_cell.length_a   1.000
_cell.length_b   1.000
_cell.length_c   1.000
_cell.angle_alpha   90.00
_cell.angle_beta   90.00
_cell.angle_gamma   90.00
#
_symmetry.space_group_name_H-M   'P 1'
#
loop_
_entity.id
_entity.type
_entity.pdbx_description
1 polymer ?
#
loop_
_entity_poly.entity_id
_entity_poly.type
_entity_poly.pdbx_seq_one_letter_code
_entity_poly.pdbx_strand_id
1 'polypeptide(L)'
;YANRAACHLKLRNFLSALDDCSRVIEISRFLDDDHERRPPPPPLLKAYVRRAVAQNELGRYTEAGEDLATALAMAPESERAEIKRQQKILKEDIAAAKREATLAEATRKGSGEAGGLTTDEKSAVELRSRVRDLLDELSKGAEQSAKDLDELVRAAEALDGLTTGGGEAVAAAGSSAASEGEGSAEADPRVRCANAALQRGKSEAVANKALSELTNLARESAACRVCIRHAGGIKLLLSLLAKACNQSVAILEPAAVASAKAASKAASKATGKSGGKKAREDLGAAGRHEAAATVFLWAASLAKLLCVGALERRNQMEVHICGGSTQVLRELRRLVEPTGGIAGDADAQSAGRKGNGGSRSADVAGLTALAPQLRLLTLCCNHE
;
A
#
# COMPACT_ATOMS: atom_id res chain seq x y z
N TYR A 1 -20.80 27.78 -13.88
CA TYR A 1 -20.00 27.71 -12.64
C TYR A 1 -20.77 27.10 -11.47
N ALA A 2 -21.85 27.71 -10.95
CA ALA A 2 -22.55 27.19 -9.76
C ALA A 2 -22.96 25.69 -9.86
N ASN A 3 -23.61 25.27 -10.95
CA ASN A 3 -24.00 23.85 -11.13
C ASN A 3 -22.77 22.92 -11.28
N ARG A 4 -21.70 23.41 -11.92
CA ARG A 4 -20.45 22.66 -12.07
C ARG A 4 -19.76 22.47 -10.70
N ALA A 5 -19.75 23.51 -9.85
CA ALA A 5 -19.32 23.39 -8.45
C ALA A 5 -20.13 22.34 -7.68
N ALA A 6 -21.45 22.27 -7.89
CA ALA A 6 -22.28 21.25 -7.26
C ALA A 6 -21.91 19.82 -7.71
N CYS A 7 -21.57 19.65 -8.98
CA CYS A 7 -21.03 18.38 -9.48
C CYS A 7 -19.67 18.07 -8.84
N HIS A 8 -18.76 19.04 -8.77
CA HIS A 8 -17.46 18.87 -8.11
C HIS A 8 -17.58 18.51 -6.63
N LEU A 9 -18.54 19.09 -5.90
CA LEU A 9 -18.82 18.69 -4.51
C LEU A 9 -19.30 17.24 -4.40
N LYS A 10 -20.16 16.78 -5.31
CA LYS A 10 -20.61 15.37 -5.34
C LYS A 10 -19.47 14.39 -5.66
N LEU A 11 -18.55 14.82 -6.52
CA LEU A 11 -17.31 14.11 -6.87
C LEU A 11 -16.18 14.36 -5.87
N ARG A 12 -16.44 15.03 -4.73
CA ARG A 12 -15.43 15.36 -3.70
C ARG A 12 -14.19 16.10 -4.22
N ASN A 13 -14.25 16.73 -5.39
CA ASN A 13 -13.21 17.59 -5.91
C ASN A 13 -13.37 19.02 -5.35
N PHE A 14 -12.92 19.22 -4.11
CA PHE A 14 -13.15 20.46 -3.36
C PHE A 14 -12.39 21.67 -3.92
N LEU A 15 -11.21 21.47 -4.52
CA LEU A 15 -10.43 22.56 -5.11
C LEU A 15 -11.12 23.13 -6.35
N SER A 16 -11.55 22.28 -7.29
CA SER A 16 -12.30 22.76 -8.45
C SER A 16 -13.66 23.34 -8.06
N ALA A 17 -14.31 22.82 -7.01
CA ALA A 17 -15.53 23.41 -6.46
C ALA A 17 -15.29 24.82 -5.89
N LEU A 18 -14.16 25.04 -5.20
CA LEU A 18 -13.75 26.35 -4.67
C LEU A 18 -13.56 27.37 -5.79
N ASP A 19 -12.83 27.01 -6.84
CA ASP A 19 -12.56 27.89 -7.98
C ASP A 19 -13.86 28.28 -8.69
N ASP A 20 -14.72 27.29 -8.94
CA ASP A 20 -16.03 27.54 -9.56
C ASP A 20 -16.93 28.41 -8.69
N CYS A 21 -16.96 28.20 -7.37
CA CYS A 21 -17.76 29.04 -6.47
C CYS A 21 -17.21 30.47 -6.40
N SER A 22 -15.89 30.62 -6.34
CA SER A 22 -15.23 31.93 -6.34
C SER A 22 -15.52 32.68 -7.62
N ARG A 23 -15.51 31.99 -8.77
CA ARG A 23 -15.87 32.60 -10.06
C ARG A 23 -17.32 33.05 -10.12
N VAL A 24 -18.26 32.31 -9.51
CA VAL A 24 -19.66 32.78 -9.39
C VAL A 24 -19.74 34.06 -8.58
N ILE A 25 -19.01 34.13 -7.46
CA ILE A 25 -19.03 35.28 -6.56
C ILE A 25 -18.42 36.50 -7.25
N GLU A 26 -17.29 36.35 -7.95
CA GLU A 26 -16.65 37.40 -8.75
C GLU A 26 -17.58 37.94 -9.84
N ILE A 27 -18.17 37.06 -10.63
CA ILE A 27 -19.08 37.45 -11.72
C ILE A 27 -20.30 38.16 -11.15
N SER A 28 -20.85 37.67 -10.03
CA SER A 28 -21.99 38.33 -9.39
C SER A 28 -21.58 39.75 -8.97
N ARG A 29 -20.49 39.88 -8.21
CA ARG A 29 -19.95 41.17 -7.73
C ARG A 29 -19.69 42.18 -8.84
N PHE A 30 -19.23 41.72 -10.00
CA PHE A 30 -18.98 42.57 -11.16
C PHE A 30 -20.26 43.01 -11.88
N LEU A 31 -21.31 42.18 -11.87
CA LEU A 31 -22.54 42.45 -12.62
C LEU A 31 -23.52 43.36 -11.88
N ASP A 32 -23.49 43.39 -10.54
CA ASP A 32 -24.37 44.27 -9.77
C ASP A 32 -23.54 45.26 -8.92
N ASP A 33 -23.19 46.42 -9.48
CA ASP A 33 -22.63 47.54 -8.71
C ASP A 33 -23.58 48.03 -7.58
N ASP A 34 -24.87 47.66 -7.66
CA ASP A 34 -25.96 48.02 -6.73
C ASP A 34 -26.38 46.83 -5.83
N HIS A 35 -25.49 45.86 -5.61
CA HIS A 35 -25.73 44.63 -4.83
C HIS A 35 -26.33 44.83 -3.42
N GLU A 36 -26.11 45.99 -2.81
CA GLU A 36 -26.62 46.29 -1.46
C GLU A 36 -28.14 46.58 -1.46
N ARG A 37 -28.72 46.95 -2.61
CA ARG A 37 -30.12 47.41 -2.71
C ARG A 37 -31.10 46.34 -3.19
N ARG A 38 -30.62 45.25 -3.78
CA ARG A 38 -31.47 44.19 -4.36
C ARG A 38 -31.25 42.86 -3.63
N PRO A 39 -32.32 42.06 -3.40
CA PRO A 39 -32.13 40.70 -2.90
C PRO A 39 -31.17 39.93 -3.81
N PRO A 40 -30.15 39.27 -3.24
CA PRO A 40 -29.08 38.69 -4.01
C PRO A 40 -29.59 37.58 -4.94
N PRO A 41 -28.99 37.43 -6.13
CA PRO A 41 -29.44 36.42 -7.07
C PRO A 41 -29.26 35.02 -6.45
N PRO A 42 -30.24 34.10 -6.56
CA PRO A 42 -30.18 32.76 -5.97
C PRO A 42 -28.89 31.95 -6.24
N PRO A 43 -28.20 32.10 -7.39
CA PRO A 43 -26.89 31.46 -7.62
C PRO A 43 -25.79 31.90 -6.64
N LEU A 44 -25.81 33.14 -6.16
CA LEU A 44 -24.79 33.71 -5.27
C LEU A 44 -24.86 33.10 -3.87
N LEU A 45 -26.07 33.01 -3.31
CA LEU A 45 -26.30 32.36 -2.02
C LEU A 45 -25.81 30.90 -2.03
N LYS A 46 -26.18 30.15 -3.07
CA LYS A 46 -25.75 28.76 -3.25
C LYS A 46 -24.24 28.65 -3.44
N ALA A 47 -23.59 29.63 -4.06
CA ALA A 47 -22.14 29.63 -4.22
C ALA A 47 -21.41 29.75 -2.87
N TYR A 48 -21.84 30.66 -1.98
CA TYR A 48 -21.26 30.77 -0.64
C TYR A 48 -21.45 29.50 0.18
N VAL A 49 -22.65 28.91 0.20
CA VAL A 49 -22.89 27.66 0.94
C VAL A 49 -22.03 26.52 0.40
N ARG A 50 -21.92 26.39 -0.92
CA ARG A 50 -21.09 25.34 -1.57
C ARG A 50 -19.60 25.56 -1.32
N ARG A 51 -19.14 26.81 -1.33
CA ARG A 51 -17.75 27.18 -1.03
C ARG A 51 -17.41 26.86 0.42
N ALA A 52 -18.29 27.19 1.36
CA ALA A 52 -18.14 26.83 2.75
C ALA A 52 -18.04 25.31 2.96
N VAL A 53 -18.89 24.52 2.29
CA VAL A 53 -18.80 23.06 2.33
C VAL A 53 -17.43 22.61 1.82
N ALA A 54 -16.98 23.09 0.66
CA ALA A 54 -15.66 22.73 0.14
C ALA A 54 -14.51 23.12 1.10
N GLN A 55 -14.57 24.30 1.72
CA GLN A 55 -13.57 24.76 2.70
C GLN A 55 -13.56 23.94 3.98
N ASN A 56 -14.73 23.57 4.50
CA ASN A 56 -14.86 22.70 5.66
C ASN A 56 -14.15 21.35 5.41
N GLU A 57 -14.35 20.80 4.20
CA GLU A 57 -13.76 19.53 3.80
C GLU A 57 -12.24 19.59 3.58
N LEU A 58 -11.74 20.77 3.22
CA LEU A 58 -10.31 21.06 3.13
C LEU A 58 -9.70 21.46 4.49
N GLY A 59 -10.46 21.45 5.57
CA GLY A 59 -10.02 21.84 6.92
C GLY A 59 -9.83 23.35 7.11
N ARG A 60 -10.30 24.18 6.18
CA ARG A 60 -10.28 25.65 6.26
C ARG A 60 -11.49 26.18 7.02
N TYR A 61 -11.57 25.82 8.28
CA TYR A 61 -12.77 26.04 9.11
C TYR A 61 -13.11 27.52 9.33
N THR A 62 -12.11 28.40 9.35
CA THR A 62 -12.31 29.85 9.53
C THR A 62 -13.03 30.44 8.32
N GLU A 63 -12.49 30.20 7.12
CA GLU A 63 -13.08 30.65 5.85
C GLU A 63 -14.49 30.07 5.66
N ALA A 64 -14.68 28.79 5.98
CA ALA A 64 -15.99 28.14 5.90
C ALA A 64 -17.03 28.82 6.80
N GLY A 65 -16.61 29.29 7.98
CA GLY A 65 -17.47 30.03 8.90
C GLY A 65 -17.86 31.40 8.37
N GLU A 66 -16.93 32.12 7.76
CA GLU A 66 -17.16 33.43 7.13
C GLU A 66 -18.15 33.31 5.96
N ASP A 67 -17.98 32.28 5.12
CA ASP A 67 -18.86 32.01 3.99
C ASP A 67 -20.29 31.66 4.44
N LEU A 68 -20.45 30.85 5.49
CA LEU A 68 -21.77 30.53 6.05
C LEU A 68 -22.41 31.74 6.75
N ALA A 69 -21.63 32.60 7.40
CA ALA A 69 -22.13 33.82 8.00
C ALA A 69 -22.64 34.79 6.94
N THR A 70 -21.88 34.96 5.85
CA THR A 70 -22.26 35.77 4.69
C THR A 70 -23.52 35.21 4.02
N ALA A 71 -23.58 33.90 3.81
CA ALA A 71 -24.77 33.23 3.28
C ALA A 71 -26.00 33.46 4.17
N LEU A 72 -25.86 33.36 5.49
CA LEU A 72 -26.97 33.53 6.43
C LEU A 72 -27.54 34.96 6.43
N ALA A 73 -26.68 35.97 6.28
CA ALA A 73 -27.10 37.37 6.18
C ALA A 73 -27.95 37.64 4.92
N MET A 74 -27.63 36.92 3.83
CA MET A 74 -28.26 37.05 2.52
C MET A 74 -29.50 36.15 2.33
N ALA A 75 -29.68 35.16 3.21
CA ALA A 75 -30.64 34.09 2.97
C ALA A 75 -32.10 34.47 3.24
N PRO A 76 -33.03 34.11 2.33
CA PRO A 76 -34.46 34.12 2.61
C PRO A 76 -34.78 33.07 3.68
N GLU A 77 -35.91 33.24 4.38
CA GLU A 77 -36.28 32.40 5.52
C GLU A 77 -36.31 30.89 5.20
N SER A 78 -36.69 30.54 3.96
CA SER A 78 -36.71 29.16 3.46
C SER A 78 -35.35 28.46 3.43
N GLU A 79 -34.26 29.21 3.20
CA GLU A 79 -32.90 28.63 3.06
C GLU A 79 -32.08 28.73 4.37
N ARG A 80 -32.52 29.55 5.34
CA ARG A 80 -31.83 29.72 6.63
C ARG A 80 -31.69 28.43 7.41
N ALA A 81 -32.67 27.53 7.32
CA ALA A 81 -32.64 26.24 8.01
C ALA A 81 -31.47 25.36 7.53
N GLU A 82 -31.23 25.31 6.23
CA GLU A 82 -30.13 24.53 5.65
C GLU A 82 -28.76 25.14 6.00
N ILE A 83 -28.64 26.47 5.97
CA ILE A 83 -27.38 27.15 6.34
C ILE A 83 -27.04 26.90 7.81
N LYS A 84 -28.04 26.96 8.70
CA LYS A 84 -27.86 26.62 10.12
C LYS A 84 -27.43 25.16 10.33
N ARG A 85 -27.95 24.23 9.50
CA ARG A 85 -27.50 22.84 9.51
C ARG A 85 -26.03 22.73 9.14
N GLN A 86 -25.59 23.42 8.09
CA GLN A 86 -24.17 23.45 7.70
C GLN A 86 -23.28 24.06 8.78
N GLN A 87 -23.73 25.12 9.47
CA GLN A 87 -23.01 25.68 10.62
C GLN A 87 -22.88 24.69 11.79
N LYS A 88 -23.89 23.85 12.01
CA LYS A 88 -23.82 22.79 13.03
C LYS A 88 -22.76 21.75 12.66
N ILE A 89 -22.76 21.28 11.42
CA ILE A 89 -21.75 20.34 10.90
C ILE A 89 -20.34 20.94 11.06
N LEU A 90 -20.14 22.19 10.63
CA LEU A 90 -18.86 22.88 10.80
C LEU A 90 -18.40 22.92 12.27
N LYS A 91 -19.30 23.16 13.23
CA LYS A 91 -18.96 23.16 14.67
C LYS A 91 -18.54 21.78 15.16
N GLU A 92 -19.24 20.73 14.71
CA GLU A 92 -18.90 19.34 15.02
C GLU A 92 -17.52 18.98 14.45
N ASP A 93 -17.23 19.38 13.21
CA ASP A 93 -15.93 19.16 12.56
C ASP A 93 -14.80 19.95 13.22
N ILE A 94 -15.03 21.20 13.64
CA ILE A 94 -14.07 21.97 14.45
C ILE A 94 -13.81 21.28 15.78
N ALA A 95 -14.84 20.76 16.46
CA ALA A 95 -14.68 20.06 17.72
C ALA A 95 -13.90 18.75 17.53
N ALA A 96 -14.18 17.99 16.47
CA ALA A 96 -13.42 16.80 16.10
C ALA A 96 -11.95 17.14 15.78
N ALA A 97 -11.72 18.21 15.00
CA ALA A 97 -10.37 18.68 14.67
C ALA A 97 -9.59 19.10 15.92
N LYS A 98 -10.24 19.78 16.88
CA LYS A 98 -9.62 20.14 18.17
C LYS A 98 -9.29 18.92 19.01
N ARG A 99 -10.19 17.92 19.09
CA ARG A 99 -9.92 16.65 19.79
C ARG A 99 -8.74 15.91 19.17
N GLU A 100 -8.66 15.87 17.84
CA GLU A 100 -7.50 15.32 17.14
C GLU A 100 -6.21 16.11 17.42
N ALA A 101 -6.27 17.44 17.45
CA ALA A 101 -5.12 18.29 17.75
C ALA A 101 -4.64 18.10 19.20
N THR A 102 -5.54 17.99 20.17
CA THR A 102 -5.17 17.70 21.57
C THR A 102 -4.56 16.32 21.71
N LEU A 103 -5.11 15.32 21.00
CA LEU A 103 -4.51 13.99 20.91
C LEU A 103 -3.10 14.07 20.29
N ALA A 104 -2.92 14.85 19.23
CA ALA A 104 -1.63 15.08 18.57
C ALA A 104 -0.63 15.85 19.44
N GLU A 105 -1.06 16.78 20.28
CA GLU A 105 -0.17 17.52 21.18
C GLU A 105 0.25 16.67 22.38
N ALA A 106 -0.67 15.87 22.92
CA ALA A 106 -0.36 14.85 23.91
C ALA A 106 0.66 13.82 23.38
N THR A 107 0.69 13.54 22.06
CA THR A 107 1.73 12.67 21.48
C THR A 107 3.12 13.29 21.54
N ARG A 108 3.22 14.62 21.33
CA ARG A 108 4.51 15.33 21.33
C ARG A 108 5.06 15.53 22.74
N LYS A 109 4.19 15.84 23.71
CA LYS A 109 4.57 16.14 25.10
C LYS A 109 4.80 14.91 25.97
N GLY A 110 4.29 13.73 25.58
CA GLY A 110 4.44 12.47 26.33
C GLY A 110 5.86 11.88 26.46
N SER A 111 6.91 12.66 26.21
CA SER A 111 8.30 12.28 26.52
C SER A 111 8.84 12.87 27.83
N GLY A 112 8.07 13.74 28.52
CA GLY A 112 8.45 14.29 29.83
C GLY A 112 7.24 14.46 30.76
N GLU A 113 7.31 13.81 31.92
CA GLU A 113 6.44 13.96 33.10
C GLU A 113 4.95 13.56 32.97
N ALA A 114 4.67 12.29 33.29
CA ALA A 114 3.33 11.68 33.37
C ALA A 114 2.53 12.05 34.65
N GLY A 115 2.72 13.26 35.19
CA GLY A 115 2.23 13.64 36.53
C GLY A 115 0.75 14.02 36.66
N GLY A 116 0.01 14.21 35.55
CA GLY A 116 -1.33 14.81 35.63
C GLY A 116 -2.35 14.40 34.56
N LEU A 117 -2.13 13.29 33.84
CA LEU A 117 -3.04 12.87 32.77
C LEU A 117 -4.30 12.15 33.30
N THR A 118 -5.43 12.44 32.66
CA THR A 118 -6.70 11.72 32.86
C THR A 118 -6.58 10.26 32.43
N THR A 119 -7.49 9.39 32.90
CA THR A 119 -7.49 7.95 32.54
C THR A 119 -7.57 7.71 31.03
N ASP A 120 -8.31 8.56 30.32
CA ASP A 120 -8.50 8.46 28.87
C ASP A 120 -7.26 8.91 28.09
N GLU A 121 -6.50 9.86 28.63
CA GLU A 121 -5.24 10.27 28.03
C GLU A 121 -4.15 9.23 28.24
N LYS A 122 -4.14 8.54 29.39
CA LYS A 122 -3.21 7.43 29.66
C LYS A 122 -3.41 6.28 28.68
N SER A 123 -4.66 5.86 28.48
CA SER A 123 -4.97 4.79 27.51
C SER A 123 -4.61 5.21 26.06
N ALA A 124 -4.78 6.49 25.71
CA ALA A 124 -4.33 7.01 24.43
C ALA A 124 -2.79 7.03 24.29
N VAL A 125 -2.04 7.37 25.34
CA VAL A 125 -0.57 7.29 25.36
C VAL A 125 -0.11 5.85 25.16
N GLU A 126 -0.71 4.90 25.87
CA GLU A 126 -0.38 3.48 25.79
C GLU A 126 -0.71 2.88 24.42
N LEU A 127 -1.87 3.23 23.85
CA LEU A 127 -2.23 2.83 22.49
C LEU A 127 -1.21 3.35 21.47
N ARG A 128 -0.68 4.56 21.68
CA ARG A 128 0.32 5.18 20.80
C ARG A 128 1.70 4.57 20.91
N SER A 129 2.18 4.28 22.11
CA SER A 129 3.43 3.53 22.27
C SER A 129 3.26 2.18 21.59
N ARG A 130 2.15 1.49 21.84
CA ARG A 130 1.88 0.19 21.23
C ARG A 130 1.86 0.23 19.70
N VAL A 131 1.20 1.21 19.09
CA VAL A 131 1.17 1.37 17.63
C VAL A 131 2.57 1.65 17.07
N ARG A 132 3.39 2.47 17.75
CA ARG A 132 4.78 2.73 17.32
C ARG A 132 5.64 1.48 17.44
N ASP A 133 5.56 0.78 18.56
CA ASP A 133 6.30 -0.46 18.79
C ASP A 133 5.96 -1.51 17.72
N LEU A 134 4.67 -1.65 17.38
CA LEU A 134 4.22 -2.55 16.32
C LEU A 134 4.69 -2.13 14.92
N LEU A 135 4.73 -0.83 14.62
CA LEU A 135 5.27 -0.32 13.35
C LEU A 135 6.79 -0.55 13.26
N ASP A 136 7.52 -0.39 14.36
CA ASP A 136 8.95 -0.66 14.44
C ASP A 136 9.24 -2.17 14.33
N GLU A 137 8.47 -3.02 15.00
CA GLU A 137 8.53 -4.47 14.86
C GLU A 137 8.26 -4.91 13.40
N LEU A 138 7.24 -4.32 12.77
CA LEU A 138 6.93 -4.57 11.36
C LEU A 138 8.09 -4.15 10.44
N SER A 139 8.66 -2.96 10.66
CA SER A 139 9.79 -2.46 9.86
C SER A 139 11.03 -3.33 10.02
N LYS A 140 11.40 -3.68 11.26
CA LYS A 140 12.55 -4.54 11.55
C LYS A 140 12.35 -5.95 11.01
N GLY A 141 11.16 -6.52 11.16
CA GLY A 141 10.83 -7.84 10.61
C GLY A 141 10.91 -7.85 9.08
N ALA A 142 10.40 -6.82 8.41
CA ALA A 142 10.49 -6.67 6.96
C ALA A 142 11.94 -6.52 6.47
N GLU A 143 12.74 -5.70 7.14
CA GLU A 143 14.16 -5.51 6.81
C GLU A 143 14.97 -6.78 7.02
N GLN A 144 14.70 -7.52 8.10
CA GLN A 144 15.38 -8.79 8.34
C GLN A 144 14.98 -9.84 7.31
N SER A 145 13.69 -9.96 7.00
CA SER A 145 13.20 -10.86 5.95
C SER A 145 13.84 -10.55 4.59
N ALA A 146 14.08 -9.27 4.27
CA ALA A 146 14.76 -8.89 3.04
C ALA A 146 16.23 -9.36 3.02
N LYS A 147 16.96 -9.21 4.14
CA LYS A 147 18.34 -9.70 4.27
C LYS A 147 18.42 -11.22 4.18
N ASP A 148 17.51 -11.93 4.86
CA ASP A 148 17.45 -13.39 4.84
C ASP A 148 17.15 -13.91 3.42
N LEU A 149 16.32 -13.18 2.66
CA LEU A 149 16.05 -13.48 1.25
C LEU A 149 17.31 -13.28 0.38
N ASP A 150 18.04 -12.18 0.54
CA ASP A 150 19.29 -11.95 -0.19
C ASP A 150 20.33 -13.05 0.11
N GLU A 151 20.43 -13.49 1.36
CA GLU A 151 21.29 -14.61 1.75
C GLU A 151 20.86 -15.93 1.10
N LEU A 152 19.56 -16.20 1.06
CA LEU A 152 19.00 -17.37 0.41
C LEU A 152 19.32 -17.37 -1.10
N VAL A 153 19.16 -16.23 -1.77
CA VAL A 153 19.51 -16.07 -3.20
C VAL A 153 21.00 -16.32 -3.42
N ARG A 154 21.89 -15.71 -2.64
CA ARG A 154 23.34 -15.95 -2.74
C ARG A 154 23.71 -17.42 -2.51
N ALA A 155 23.08 -18.08 -1.54
CA ALA A 155 23.31 -19.50 -1.27
C ALA A 155 22.82 -20.40 -2.43
N ALA A 156 21.72 -20.03 -3.08
CA ALA A 156 21.21 -20.72 -4.26
C ALA A 156 22.13 -20.54 -5.48
N GLU A 157 22.65 -19.33 -5.72
CA GLU A 157 23.61 -19.06 -6.81
C GLU A 157 24.91 -19.86 -6.62
N ALA A 158 25.41 -19.97 -5.39
CA ALA A 158 26.57 -20.79 -5.06
C ALA A 158 26.34 -22.29 -5.38
N LEU A 159 25.13 -22.79 -5.15
CA LEU A 159 24.75 -24.16 -5.52
C LEU A 159 24.74 -24.37 -7.04
N ASP A 160 24.27 -23.38 -7.81
CA ASP A 160 24.23 -23.46 -9.27
C ASP A 160 25.66 -23.39 -9.88
N GLY A 161 26.56 -22.59 -9.32
CA GLY A 161 27.96 -22.50 -9.74
C GLY A 161 28.71 -23.84 -9.65
N LEU A 162 28.45 -24.63 -8.61
CA LEU A 162 29.03 -25.97 -8.44
C LEU A 162 28.57 -26.96 -9.53
N THR A 163 27.40 -26.73 -10.14
CA THR A 163 26.86 -27.64 -11.16
C THR A 163 27.37 -27.36 -12.57
N THR A 164 27.88 -26.16 -12.83
CA THR A 164 28.30 -25.72 -14.16
C THR A 164 29.80 -25.85 -14.39
N GLY A 165 30.63 -25.88 -13.34
CA GLY A 165 32.09 -26.01 -13.43
C GLY A 165 32.64 -27.43 -13.61
N GLY A 166 31.81 -28.48 -13.53
CA GLY A 166 32.27 -29.88 -13.55
C GLY A 166 32.08 -30.55 -14.90
N GLY A 167 33.01 -30.34 -15.84
CA GLY A 167 32.98 -31.01 -17.14
C GLY A 167 34.33 -31.29 -17.80
N GLU A 168 35.29 -30.35 -17.78
CA GLU A 168 36.44 -30.46 -18.71
C GLU A 168 37.84 -30.18 -18.16
N ALA A 169 38.08 -29.95 -16.86
CA ALA A 169 39.40 -29.48 -16.40
C ALA A 169 39.96 -30.11 -15.11
N VAL A 170 39.76 -31.40 -14.84
CA VAL A 170 40.46 -32.09 -13.73
C VAL A 170 41.25 -33.28 -14.25
N ALA A 171 42.39 -32.99 -14.87
CA ALA A 171 43.44 -33.97 -15.12
C ALA A 171 44.88 -33.45 -14.88
N ALA A 172 45.09 -32.19 -14.51
CA ALA A 172 46.46 -31.69 -14.32
C ALA A 172 46.54 -30.54 -13.31
N ALA A 173 46.73 -30.85 -12.03
CA ALA A 173 47.50 -30.02 -11.10
C ALA A 173 47.74 -30.80 -9.81
N GLY A 174 48.97 -31.25 -9.64
CA GLY A 174 49.46 -31.87 -8.42
C GLY A 174 49.78 -30.86 -7.32
N SER A 175 49.64 -31.35 -6.10
CA SER A 175 50.48 -31.11 -4.91
C SER A 175 50.89 -29.69 -4.50
N SER A 176 50.67 -29.47 -3.20
CA SER A 176 51.38 -28.58 -2.27
C SER A 176 50.72 -27.23 -1.98
N ALA A 177 50.05 -27.16 -0.84
CA ALA A 177 50.43 -26.30 0.28
C ALA A 177 49.41 -26.50 1.40
N ALA A 178 49.82 -27.25 2.42
CA ALA A 178 49.12 -27.32 3.69
C ALA A 178 49.33 -25.98 4.43
N SER A 179 48.27 -25.17 4.54
CA SER A 179 48.18 -24.15 5.58
C SER A 179 47.00 -24.49 6.47
N GLU A 180 47.32 -25.03 7.64
CA GLU A 180 46.39 -25.17 8.76
C GLU A 180 46.05 -23.77 9.26
N GLY A 181 44.89 -23.25 8.82
CA GLY A 181 44.28 -22.03 9.31
C GLY A 181 42.89 -22.37 9.85
N GLU A 182 42.69 -22.12 11.13
CA GLU A 182 41.57 -22.56 11.96
C GLU A 182 40.17 -22.22 11.40
N GLY A 183 39.33 -23.25 11.30
CA GLY A 183 38.13 -23.31 12.15
C GLY A 183 36.83 -22.67 11.66
N SER A 184 36.78 -22.07 10.49
CA SER A 184 35.50 -21.73 9.83
C SER A 184 35.25 -22.75 8.72
N ALA A 185 34.86 -23.98 9.10
CA ALA A 185 34.35 -24.95 8.14
C ALA A 185 33.24 -24.28 7.33
N GLU A 186 33.54 -23.97 6.08
CA GLU A 186 32.66 -23.26 5.19
C GLU A 186 31.40 -24.12 5.02
N ALA A 187 30.36 -23.77 5.79
CA ALA A 187 29.16 -24.60 5.91
C ALA A 187 28.63 -24.89 4.50
N ASP A 188 28.31 -26.17 4.25
CA ASP A 188 27.73 -26.65 2.99
C ASP A 188 26.67 -25.62 2.53
N PRO A 189 26.75 -25.10 1.29
CA PRO A 189 25.82 -24.09 0.80
C PRO A 189 24.35 -24.51 0.94
N ARG A 190 24.06 -25.83 1.00
CA ARG A 190 22.71 -26.34 1.33
C ARG A 190 22.30 -26.04 2.76
N VAL A 191 23.20 -26.23 3.72
CA VAL A 191 22.96 -25.93 5.14
C VAL A 191 22.79 -24.43 5.34
N ARG A 192 23.59 -23.61 4.64
CA ARG A 192 23.41 -22.14 4.63
C ARG A 192 22.04 -21.73 4.07
N CYS A 193 21.63 -22.30 2.94
CA CYS A 193 20.32 -22.04 2.34
C CYS A 193 19.16 -22.45 3.26
N ALA A 194 19.23 -23.62 3.88
CA ALA A 194 18.22 -24.10 4.83
C ALA A 194 18.12 -23.20 6.08
N ASN A 195 19.27 -22.76 6.61
CA ASN A 195 19.30 -21.85 7.76
C ASN A 195 18.72 -20.47 7.39
N ALA A 196 19.07 -19.91 6.23
CA ALA A 196 18.53 -18.64 5.75
C ALA A 196 17.00 -18.71 5.57
N ALA A 197 16.49 -19.79 4.98
CA ALA A 197 15.05 -20.02 4.85
C ALA A 197 14.34 -20.10 6.22
N LEU A 198 14.95 -20.78 7.20
CA LEU A 198 14.41 -20.87 8.56
C LEU A 198 14.38 -19.50 9.27
N GLN A 199 15.44 -18.70 9.14
CA GLN A 199 15.49 -17.35 9.73
C GLN A 199 14.46 -16.43 9.08
N ARG A 200 14.32 -16.51 7.76
CA ARG A 200 13.26 -15.79 7.02
C ARG A 200 11.87 -16.12 7.55
N GLY A 201 11.56 -17.40 7.74
CA GLY A 201 10.26 -17.81 8.29
C GLY A 201 9.98 -17.23 9.68
N LYS A 202 11.01 -17.07 10.53
CA LYS A 202 10.88 -16.44 11.84
C LYS A 202 10.66 -14.93 11.75
N SER A 203 11.42 -14.23 10.91
CA SER A 203 11.31 -12.78 10.73
C SER A 203 9.96 -12.40 10.10
N GLU A 204 9.49 -13.17 9.13
CA GLU A 204 8.16 -13.02 8.54
C GLU A 204 7.03 -13.30 9.55
N ALA A 205 7.18 -14.30 10.42
CA ALA A 205 6.18 -14.59 11.45
C ALA A 205 6.01 -13.42 12.44
N VAL A 206 7.11 -12.77 12.83
CA VAL A 206 7.07 -11.57 13.68
C VAL A 206 6.38 -10.41 12.96
N ALA A 207 6.76 -10.14 11.70
CA ALA A 207 6.15 -9.08 10.90
C ALA A 207 4.64 -9.31 10.69
N ASN A 208 4.24 -10.55 10.38
CA ASN A 208 2.84 -10.92 10.18
C ASN A 208 2.01 -10.79 11.46
N LYS A 209 2.58 -11.16 12.61
CA LYS A 209 1.94 -10.95 13.91
C LYS A 209 1.70 -9.46 14.16
N ALA A 210 2.73 -8.63 14.03
CA ALA A 210 2.61 -7.18 14.23
C ALA A 210 1.58 -6.54 13.26
N LEU A 211 1.60 -6.97 12.00
CA LEU A 211 0.66 -6.52 10.98
C LEU A 211 -0.79 -6.90 11.31
N SER A 212 -1.02 -8.12 11.80
CA SER A 212 -2.35 -8.58 12.21
C SER A 212 -2.89 -7.81 13.41
N GLU A 213 -2.04 -7.54 14.40
CA GLU A 213 -2.40 -6.74 15.58
C GLU A 213 -2.71 -5.29 15.19
N LEU A 214 -1.88 -4.65 14.37
CA LEU A 214 -2.15 -3.31 13.83
C LEU A 214 -3.47 -3.26 13.06
N THR A 215 -3.77 -4.30 12.27
CA THR A 215 -5.01 -4.37 11.49
C THR A 215 -6.24 -4.47 12.38
N ASN A 216 -6.16 -5.23 13.47
CA ASN A 216 -7.26 -5.35 14.43
C ASN A 216 -7.46 -4.04 15.21
N LEU A 217 -6.37 -3.44 15.71
CA LEU A 217 -6.44 -2.15 16.43
C LEU A 217 -6.98 -1.03 15.53
N ALA A 218 -6.56 -0.97 14.27
CA ALA A 218 -7.06 0.01 13.31
C ALA A 218 -8.55 -0.19 12.96
N ARG A 219 -9.04 -1.43 13.02
CA ARG A 219 -10.46 -1.74 12.81
C ARG A 219 -11.30 -1.31 14.02
N GLU A 220 -10.82 -1.58 15.22
CA GLU A 220 -11.56 -1.35 16.46
C GLU A 220 -11.53 0.11 16.93
N SER A 221 -10.47 0.86 16.61
CA SER A 221 -10.26 2.21 17.15
C SER A 221 -9.91 3.25 16.09
N ALA A 222 -10.71 4.32 16.06
CA ALA A 222 -10.42 5.54 15.29
C ALA A 222 -9.13 6.21 15.75
N ALA A 223 -8.90 6.26 17.07
CA ALA A 223 -7.66 6.79 17.62
C ALA A 223 -6.44 6.02 17.08
N CYS A 224 -6.53 4.69 16.93
CA CYS A 224 -5.44 3.91 16.34
C CYS A 224 -5.13 4.32 14.89
N ARG A 225 -6.16 4.56 14.05
CA ARG A 225 -5.95 5.00 12.65
C ARG A 225 -5.27 6.37 12.58
N VAL A 226 -5.66 7.29 13.46
CA VAL A 226 -5.00 8.60 13.63
C VAL A 226 -3.55 8.42 14.08
N CYS A 227 -3.27 7.47 14.98
CA CYS A 227 -1.92 7.19 15.45
C CYS A 227 -1.02 6.60 14.35
N ILE A 228 -1.54 5.67 13.54
CA ILE A 228 -0.82 5.12 12.38
C ILE A 228 -0.43 6.25 11.41
N ARG A 229 -1.36 7.18 11.14
CA ARG A 229 -1.07 8.38 10.32
C ARG A 229 0.05 9.21 10.93
N HIS A 230 -0.11 9.66 12.19
CA HIS A 230 0.85 10.57 12.82
C HIS A 230 2.24 9.96 13.04
N ALA A 231 2.34 8.64 13.17
CA ALA A 231 3.61 7.94 13.23
C ALA A 231 4.31 7.83 11.85
N GLY A 232 3.73 8.39 10.78
CA GLY A 232 4.23 8.20 9.42
C GLY A 232 3.99 6.77 8.90
N GLY A 233 3.12 6.00 9.55
CA GLY A 233 2.85 4.61 9.24
C GLY A 233 2.31 4.42 7.83
N ILE A 234 1.53 5.36 7.29
CA ILE A 234 1.06 5.29 5.89
C ILE A 234 2.24 5.27 4.91
N LYS A 235 3.20 6.19 5.08
CA LYS A 235 4.40 6.27 4.23
C LYS A 235 5.27 5.01 4.38
N LEU A 236 5.43 4.52 5.61
CA LEU A 236 6.14 3.27 5.88
C LEU A 236 5.47 2.10 5.16
N LEU A 237 4.17 1.89 5.35
CA LEU A 237 3.41 0.80 4.75
C LEU A 237 3.46 0.83 3.22
N LEU A 238 3.35 2.01 2.61
CA LEU A 238 3.53 2.18 1.15
C LEU A 238 4.95 1.80 0.69
N SER A 239 5.97 2.20 1.45
CA SER A 239 7.36 1.85 1.13
C SER A 239 7.62 0.36 1.26
N LEU A 240 7.06 -0.30 2.27
CA LEU A 240 7.15 -1.75 2.47
C LEU A 240 6.43 -2.51 1.37
N LEU A 241 5.24 -2.05 0.97
CA LEU A 241 4.48 -2.64 -0.13
C LEU A 241 5.28 -2.54 -1.45
N ALA A 242 5.84 -1.37 -1.76
CA ALA A 242 6.66 -1.20 -2.97
C ALA A 242 7.90 -2.09 -2.96
N LYS A 243 8.59 -2.21 -1.80
CA LYS A 243 9.72 -3.12 -1.65
C LYS A 243 9.33 -4.59 -1.87
N ALA A 244 8.21 -5.03 -1.27
CA ALA A 244 7.69 -6.38 -1.45
C ALA A 244 7.41 -6.69 -2.93
N CYS A 245 6.71 -5.78 -3.62
CA CYS A 245 6.41 -5.96 -5.04
C CYS A 245 7.68 -6.03 -5.89
N ASN A 246 8.65 -5.15 -5.67
CA ASN A 246 9.92 -5.19 -6.40
C ASN A 246 10.70 -6.49 -6.15
N GLN A 247 10.72 -6.99 -4.91
CA GLN A 247 11.34 -8.29 -4.58
C GLN A 247 10.66 -9.45 -5.30
N SER A 248 9.32 -9.47 -5.36
CA SER A 248 8.59 -10.52 -6.07
C SER A 248 8.94 -10.56 -7.56
N VAL A 249 9.08 -9.39 -8.21
CA VAL A 249 9.46 -9.29 -9.61
C VAL A 249 10.88 -9.80 -9.83
N ALA A 250 11.84 -9.40 -8.97
CA ALA A 250 13.23 -9.83 -9.05
C ALA A 250 13.40 -11.36 -8.89
N ILE A 251 12.54 -12.02 -8.10
CA ILE A 251 12.54 -13.48 -7.95
C ILE A 251 11.99 -14.19 -9.21
N LEU A 252 10.98 -13.60 -9.85
CA LEU A 252 10.25 -14.22 -10.97
C LEU A 252 10.94 -14.03 -12.33
N GLU A 253 11.62 -12.90 -12.55
CA GLU A 253 12.24 -12.55 -13.83
C GLU A 253 13.32 -13.56 -14.31
N PRO A 254 14.28 -14.00 -13.45
CA PRO A 254 15.30 -14.97 -13.84
C PRO A 254 14.70 -16.35 -14.18
N ALA A 255 13.63 -16.74 -13.48
CA ALA A 255 12.96 -18.02 -13.69
C ALA A 255 12.28 -18.09 -15.06
N ALA A 256 11.67 -16.98 -15.51
CA ALA A 256 11.06 -16.89 -16.83
C ALA A 256 12.10 -17.02 -17.95
N VAL A 257 13.23 -16.33 -17.83
CA VAL A 257 14.33 -16.39 -18.82
C VAL A 257 14.97 -17.78 -18.86
N ALA A 258 15.17 -18.42 -17.70
CA ALA A 258 15.71 -19.78 -17.62
C ALA A 258 14.77 -20.81 -18.25
N SER A 259 13.46 -20.72 -17.98
CA SER A 259 12.45 -21.60 -18.59
C SER A 259 12.38 -21.43 -20.11
N ALA A 260 12.49 -20.20 -20.62
CA ALA A 260 12.49 -19.93 -22.06
C ALA A 260 13.74 -20.52 -22.75
N LYS A 261 14.93 -20.40 -22.14
CA LYS A 261 16.17 -21.03 -22.63
C LYS A 261 16.13 -22.56 -22.56
N ALA A 262 15.51 -23.13 -21.53
CA ALA A 262 15.34 -24.57 -21.40
C ALA A 262 14.39 -25.12 -22.48
N ALA A 263 13.29 -24.42 -22.76
CA ALA A 263 12.35 -24.78 -23.82
C ALA A 263 12.99 -24.75 -25.21
N SER A 264 13.79 -23.73 -25.53
CA SER A 264 14.48 -23.65 -26.83
C SER A 264 15.55 -24.74 -26.98
N LYS A 265 16.26 -25.09 -25.91
CA LYS A 265 17.28 -26.15 -25.92
C LYS A 265 16.66 -27.55 -25.99
N ALA A 266 15.51 -27.77 -25.33
CA ALA A 266 14.77 -29.03 -25.42
C ALA A 266 14.22 -29.30 -26.83
N ALA A 267 13.80 -28.25 -27.55
CA ALA A 267 13.40 -28.37 -28.96
C ALA A 267 14.56 -28.84 -29.87
N SER A 268 15.81 -28.52 -29.51
CA SER A 268 17.00 -28.90 -30.28
C SER A 268 17.58 -30.29 -29.98
N LYS A 269 17.13 -30.98 -28.92
CA LYS A 269 17.80 -32.18 -28.39
C LYS A 269 16.81 -33.29 -28.03
N ALA A 270 16.06 -33.79 -29.02
CA ALA A 270 15.07 -34.85 -28.85
C ALA A 270 15.63 -36.29 -28.90
N THR A 271 16.95 -36.49 -28.91
CA THR A 271 17.58 -37.82 -29.02
C THR A 271 18.68 -38.01 -27.97
N GLY A 272 18.35 -38.52 -26.77
CA GLY A 272 19.39 -38.95 -25.82
C GLY A 272 18.96 -39.08 -24.37
N LYS A 273 19.07 -40.31 -23.84
CA LYS A 273 18.71 -40.76 -22.49
C LYS A 273 19.57 -40.07 -21.42
N SER A 274 19.01 -39.10 -20.66
CA SER A 274 19.66 -38.55 -19.44
C SER A 274 18.61 -38.21 -18.36
N GLY A 275 18.43 -39.10 -17.37
CA GLY A 275 17.37 -39.00 -16.37
C GLY A 275 17.69 -38.20 -15.11
N GLY A 276 18.97 -37.94 -14.81
CA GLY A 276 19.38 -37.35 -13.52
C GLY A 276 19.32 -35.82 -13.43
N LYS A 277 19.43 -35.11 -14.55
CA LYS A 277 19.52 -33.64 -14.55
C LYS A 277 18.18 -32.95 -14.27
N LYS A 278 17.09 -33.59 -14.67
CA LYS A 278 15.73 -33.05 -14.54
C LYS A 278 15.28 -32.84 -13.10
N ALA A 279 15.60 -33.78 -12.20
CA ALA A 279 15.17 -33.71 -10.80
C ALA A 279 15.80 -32.55 -10.01
N ARG A 280 17.00 -32.06 -10.41
CA ARG A 280 17.65 -30.90 -9.75
C ARG A 280 17.05 -29.57 -10.20
N GLU A 281 16.70 -29.43 -11.48
CA GLU A 281 16.07 -28.21 -12.00
C GLU A 281 14.66 -28.01 -11.39
N ASP A 282 13.92 -29.10 -11.17
CA ASP A 282 12.58 -29.05 -10.58
C ASP A 282 12.58 -28.55 -9.12
N LEU A 283 13.60 -28.88 -8.32
CA LEU A 283 13.73 -28.44 -6.92
C LEU A 283 13.99 -26.93 -6.79
N GLY A 284 14.84 -26.36 -7.66
CA GLY A 284 15.13 -24.92 -7.67
C GLY A 284 13.94 -24.07 -8.12
N ALA A 285 13.11 -24.59 -9.04
CA ALA A 285 11.89 -23.92 -9.46
C ALA A 285 10.83 -23.88 -8.34
N ALA A 286 10.63 -24.98 -7.61
CA ALA A 286 9.66 -25.06 -6.52
C ALA A 286 9.96 -24.04 -5.41
N GLY A 287 11.23 -23.91 -4.99
CA GLY A 287 11.62 -22.94 -3.96
C GLY A 287 11.41 -21.48 -4.36
N ARG A 288 11.64 -21.14 -5.64
CA ARG A 288 11.37 -19.78 -6.17
C ARG A 288 9.87 -19.46 -6.20
N HIS A 289 9.03 -20.43 -6.55
CA HIS A 289 7.57 -20.23 -6.53
C HIS A 289 7.04 -20.03 -5.11
N GLU A 290 7.53 -20.79 -4.13
CA GLU A 290 7.15 -20.64 -2.73
C GLU A 290 7.61 -19.28 -2.16
N ALA A 291 8.83 -18.84 -2.52
CA ALA A 291 9.33 -17.52 -2.16
C ALA A 291 8.51 -16.39 -2.78
N ALA A 292 8.03 -16.54 -4.02
CA ALA A 292 7.16 -15.54 -4.65
C ALA A 292 5.76 -15.50 -4.00
N ALA A 293 5.18 -16.66 -3.68
CA ALA A 293 3.86 -16.76 -3.05
C ALA A 293 3.83 -16.13 -1.65
N THR A 294 4.90 -16.31 -0.87
CA THR A 294 5.04 -15.70 0.47
C THR A 294 5.13 -14.17 0.39
N VAL A 295 5.93 -13.63 -0.53
CA VAL A 295 6.01 -12.18 -0.76
C VAL A 295 4.67 -11.61 -1.20
N PHE A 296 3.92 -12.33 -2.03
CA PHE A 296 2.59 -11.93 -2.46
C PHE A 296 1.58 -11.85 -1.30
N LEU A 297 1.54 -12.87 -0.44
CA LEU A 297 0.66 -12.89 0.74
C LEU A 297 0.98 -11.74 1.70
N TRP A 298 2.25 -11.38 1.83
CA TRP A 298 2.68 -10.26 2.65
C TRP A 298 2.22 -8.91 2.07
N ALA A 299 2.41 -8.71 0.76
CA ALA A 299 1.91 -7.53 0.05
C ALA A 299 0.37 -7.39 0.17
N ALA A 300 -0.36 -8.49 0.05
CA ALA A 300 -1.81 -8.51 0.23
C ALA A 300 -2.24 -8.05 1.63
N SER A 301 -1.51 -8.50 2.66
CA SER A 301 -1.78 -8.14 4.05
C SER A 301 -1.48 -6.67 4.34
N LEU A 302 -0.38 -6.13 3.78
CA LEU A 302 -0.05 -4.70 3.85
C LEU A 302 -1.13 -3.84 3.18
N ALA A 303 -1.58 -4.26 1.98
CA ALA A 303 -2.66 -3.59 1.27
C ALA A 303 -3.95 -3.58 2.11
N LYS A 304 -4.28 -4.68 2.78
CA LYS A 304 -5.44 -4.75 3.67
C LYS A 304 -5.34 -3.78 4.85
N LEU A 305 -4.16 -3.66 5.49
CA LEU A 305 -3.95 -2.67 6.55
C LEU A 305 -4.09 -1.24 6.01
N LEU A 306 -3.54 -0.95 4.83
CA LEU A 306 -3.69 0.35 4.17
C LEU A 306 -5.17 0.68 3.90
N CYS A 307 -5.96 -0.28 3.42
CA CYS A 307 -7.41 -0.12 3.25
C CYS A 307 -8.12 0.24 4.56
N VAL A 308 -7.79 -0.45 5.65
CA VAL A 308 -8.41 -0.20 6.98
C VAL A 308 -7.95 1.13 7.55
N GLY A 309 -6.66 1.47 7.39
CA GLY A 309 -6.11 2.77 7.78
C GLY A 309 -6.77 3.92 7.01
N ALA A 310 -7.10 3.71 5.74
CA ALA A 310 -7.78 4.66 4.86
C ALA A 310 -9.31 4.71 5.03
N LEU A 311 -9.90 4.03 6.03
CA LEU A 311 -11.33 4.20 6.34
C LEU A 311 -11.66 5.60 6.86
N GLU A 312 -10.69 6.29 7.46
CA GLU A 312 -10.85 7.69 7.85
C GLU A 312 -10.57 8.65 6.71
N ARG A 313 -11.49 9.61 6.55
CA ARG A 313 -11.48 10.58 5.46
C ARG A 313 -10.15 11.34 5.33
N ARG A 314 -9.54 11.73 6.45
CA ARG A 314 -8.24 12.42 6.45
C ARG A 314 -7.08 11.51 6.05
N ASN A 315 -7.17 10.22 6.34
CA ASN A 315 -6.17 9.24 5.90
C ASN A 315 -6.29 8.96 4.40
N GLN A 316 -7.50 9.04 3.83
CA GLN A 316 -7.70 8.99 2.36
C GLN A 316 -6.96 10.13 1.66
N MET A 317 -7.08 11.36 2.20
CA MET A 317 -6.34 12.51 1.67
C MET A 317 -4.82 12.32 1.75
N GLU A 318 -4.30 11.79 2.86
CA GLU A 318 -2.85 11.59 2.99
C GLU A 318 -2.33 10.50 2.04
N VAL A 319 -3.06 9.39 1.89
CA VAL A 319 -2.78 8.37 0.88
C VAL A 319 -2.79 9.01 -0.52
N HIS A 320 -3.73 9.89 -0.82
CA HIS A 320 -3.80 10.59 -2.10
C HIS A 320 -2.62 11.56 -2.31
N ILE A 321 -2.31 12.40 -1.32
CA ILE A 321 -1.17 13.35 -1.37
C ILE A 321 0.15 12.62 -1.58
N CYS A 322 0.30 11.42 -1.01
CA CYS A 322 1.49 10.60 -1.21
C CYS A 322 1.54 9.90 -2.57
N GLY A 323 0.57 10.13 -3.47
CA GLY A 323 0.39 9.37 -4.72
C GLY A 323 0.03 7.90 -4.48
N GLY A 324 -0.29 7.55 -3.23
CA GLY A 324 -0.41 6.18 -2.72
C GLY A 324 -1.54 5.39 -3.35
N SER A 325 -2.65 6.03 -3.73
CA SER A 325 -3.76 5.34 -4.42
C SER A 325 -3.31 4.81 -5.79
N THR A 326 -2.68 5.64 -6.62
CA THR A 326 -2.14 5.22 -7.91
C THR A 326 -0.99 4.24 -7.77
N GLN A 327 -0.15 4.40 -6.74
CA GLN A 327 0.97 3.51 -6.48
C GLN A 327 0.50 2.14 -6.00
N VAL A 328 -0.44 2.07 -5.06
CA VAL A 328 -1.06 0.81 -4.60
C VAL A 328 -1.73 0.10 -5.76
N LEU A 329 -2.49 0.80 -6.60
CA LEU A 329 -3.12 0.20 -7.79
C LEU A 329 -2.08 -0.27 -8.82
N ARG A 330 -1.01 0.50 -9.06
CA ARG A 330 0.06 0.13 -9.98
C ARG A 330 0.82 -1.11 -9.50
N GLU A 331 1.17 -1.14 -8.21
CA GLU A 331 1.89 -2.27 -7.63
C GLU A 331 1.00 -3.52 -7.55
N LEU A 332 -0.27 -3.39 -7.19
CA LEU A 332 -1.21 -4.52 -7.21
C LEU A 332 -1.47 -5.02 -8.64
N ARG A 333 -1.51 -4.12 -9.63
CA ARG A 333 -1.62 -4.51 -11.06
C ARG A 333 -0.41 -5.29 -11.54
N ARG A 334 0.82 -4.89 -11.15
CA ARG A 334 2.05 -5.65 -11.45
C ARG A 334 2.02 -7.06 -10.88
N LEU A 335 1.36 -7.26 -9.74
CA LEU A 335 1.18 -8.58 -9.15
C LEU A 335 0.10 -9.41 -9.86
N VAL A 336 -0.91 -8.77 -10.47
CA VAL A 336 -2.04 -9.45 -11.13
C VAL A 336 -1.75 -9.79 -12.59
N GLU A 337 -1.02 -8.94 -13.32
CA GLU A 337 -0.64 -9.19 -14.71
C GLU A 337 0.59 -10.10 -14.72
N PRO A 338 0.45 -11.42 -14.98
CA PRO A 338 1.62 -12.23 -15.19
C PRO A 338 2.32 -11.67 -16.44
N THR A 339 3.65 -11.70 -16.43
CA THR A 339 4.58 -11.25 -17.48
C THR A 339 4.42 -11.98 -18.85
N GLY A 340 3.23 -12.51 -19.15
CA GLY A 340 2.82 -13.06 -20.44
C GLY A 340 2.38 -11.99 -21.43
N GLY A 341 3.18 -10.94 -21.59
CA GLY A 341 3.15 -10.10 -22.79
C GLY A 341 3.86 -10.80 -23.95
N ILE A 342 3.38 -11.99 -24.34
CA ILE A 342 3.58 -12.47 -25.71
C ILE A 342 2.26 -12.15 -26.40
N ALA A 343 2.21 -10.96 -27.00
CA ALA A 343 1.18 -10.64 -27.97
C ALA A 343 1.17 -11.77 -29.00
N GLY A 344 0.03 -12.46 -29.10
CA GLY A 344 -0.14 -13.55 -30.03
C GLY A 344 -0.11 -13.05 -31.46
N ASP A 345 0.78 -13.63 -32.26
CA ASP A 345 0.40 -14.09 -33.59
C ASP A 345 -0.66 -15.17 -33.38
N ALA A 346 -1.88 -14.83 -33.72
CA ALA A 346 -2.99 -15.76 -33.79
C ALA A 346 -2.81 -16.61 -35.06
N ASP A 347 -2.29 -17.83 -34.90
CA ASP A 347 -2.65 -18.99 -35.72
C ASP A 347 -1.87 -20.24 -35.27
N ALA A 348 -2.49 -21.10 -34.47
CA ALA A 348 -2.22 -22.55 -34.50
C ALA A 348 -3.26 -23.34 -33.70
N GLN A 349 -3.84 -24.30 -34.41
CA GLN A 349 -4.94 -25.17 -34.00
C GLN A 349 -4.56 -26.19 -32.91
N SER A 350 -5.62 -26.61 -32.23
CA SER A 350 -5.81 -27.78 -31.38
C SER A 350 -4.77 -28.92 -31.44
N ALA A 351 -4.22 -29.26 -30.28
CA ALA A 351 -3.95 -30.66 -29.93
C ALA A 351 -4.04 -30.84 -28.40
N GLY A 352 -4.97 -31.69 -27.97
CA GLY A 352 -5.30 -31.92 -26.57
C GLY A 352 -4.13 -32.48 -25.76
N ARG A 353 -3.77 -31.78 -24.69
CA ARG A 353 -2.89 -32.29 -23.64
C ARG A 353 -3.54 -32.05 -22.28
N LYS A 354 -4.08 -33.11 -21.69
CA LYS A 354 -4.54 -33.15 -20.29
C LYS A 354 -3.32 -33.08 -19.38
N GLY A 355 -2.92 -31.87 -19.00
CA GLY A 355 -1.87 -31.61 -18.01
C GLY A 355 -2.48 -31.15 -16.69
N ASN A 356 -2.02 -31.76 -15.60
CA ASN A 356 -2.48 -31.55 -14.22
C ASN A 356 -2.47 -30.06 -13.81
N GLY A 357 -3.65 -29.45 -13.68
CA GLY A 357 -3.87 -28.02 -13.41
C GLY A 357 -3.89 -27.61 -11.93
N GLY A 358 -3.12 -28.29 -11.07
CA GLY A 358 -3.26 -28.18 -9.62
C GLY A 358 -2.66 -26.93 -8.96
N SER A 359 -1.55 -26.36 -9.47
CA SER A 359 -0.84 -25.28 -8.76
C SER A 359 -1.34 -23.87 -9.11
N ARG A 360 -1.77 -23.63 -10.35
CA ARG A 360 -2.27 -22.31 -10.78
C ARG A 360 -3.59 -21.89 -10.13
N SER A 361 -4.38 -22.82 -9.59
CA SER A 361 -5.67 -22.50 -8.97
C SER A 361 -5.53 -21.79 -7.63
N ALA A 362 -4.45 -22.03 -6.88
CA ALA A 362 -4.20 -21.39 -5.58
C ALA A 362 -3.82 -19.90 -5.74
N ASP A 363 -3.00 -19.58 -6.74
CA ASP A 363 -2.58 -18.18 -7.02
C ASP A 363 -3.77 -17.32 -7.49
N VAL A 364 -4.67 -17.91 -8.30
CA VAL A 364 -5.89 -17.22 -8.77
C VAL A 364 -6.89 -17.02 -7.63
N ALA A 365 -6.96 -17.93 -6.66
CA ALA A 365 -7.82 -17.79 -5.48
C ALA A 365 -7.39 -16.63 -4.56
N GLY A 366 -6.07 -16.44 -4.38
CA GLY A 366 -5.53 -15.29 -3.63
C GLY A 366 -5.83 -13.94 -4.30
N LEU A 367 -5.70 -13.87 -5.62
CA LEU A 367 -6.04 -12.69 -6.42
C LEU A 367 -7.54 -12.37 -6.40
N THR A 368 -8.41 -13.38 -6.45
CA THR A 368 -9.86 -13.19 -6.32
C THR A 368 -10.29 -12.74 -4.93
N ALA A 369 -9.57 -13.14 -3.87
CA ALA A 369 -9.81 -12.66 -2.50
C ALA A 369 -9.43 -11.18 -2.29
N LEU A 370 -8.46 -10.67 -3.07
CA LEU A 370 -8.08 -9.25 -3.08
C LEU A 370 -9.02 -8.38 -3.93
N ALA A 371 -9.72 -8.96 -4.91
CA ALA A 371 -10.58 -8.20 -5.83
C ALA A 371 -11.66 -7.33 -5.12
N PRO A 372 -12.34 -7.76 -4.04
CA PRO A 372 -13.26 -6.91 -3.29
C PRO A 372 -12.57 -5.76 -2.56
N GLN A 373 -11.35 -5.99 -2.04
CA GLN A 373 -10.58 -4.98 -1.30
C GLN A 373 -9.97 -3.96 -2.27
N LEU A 374 -9.52 -4.42 -3.43
CA LEU A 374 -9.13 -3.60 -4.57
C LEU A 374 -10.31 -2.80 -5.12
N ARG A 375 -11.49 -3.40 -5.26
CA ARG A 375 -12.71 -2.67 -5.64
C ARG A 375 -13.13 -1.66 -4.58
N LEU A 376 -12.96 -1.96 -3.29
CA LEU A 376 -13.24 -1.03 -2.20
C LEU A 376 -12.23 0.12 -2.21
N LEU A 377 -10.93 -0.15 -2.37
CA LEU A 377 -9.91 0.89 -2.48
C LEU A 377 -10.11 1.73 -3.75
N THR A 378 -10.44 1.07 -4.86
CA THR A 378 -10.83 1.72 -6.12
C THR A 378 -12.13 2.50 -5.97
N LEU A 379 -13.12 2.06 -5.20
CA LEU A 379 -14.34 2.83 -4.89
C LEU A 379 -14.05 3.98 -3.92
N CYS A 380 -13.13 3.83 -2.97
CA CYS A 380 -12.68 4.91 -2.12
C CYS A 380 -11.84 5.94 -2.90
N CYS A 381 -11.18 5.52 -3.99
CA CYS A 381 -10.43 6.39 -4.90
C CYS A 381 -11.23 6.91 -6.11
N ASN A 382 -12.28 6.21 -6.55
CA ASN A 382 -13.18 6.53 -7.69
C ASN A 382 -14.58 6.99 -7.22
N HIS A 383 -14.79 7.20 -5.91
CA HIS A 383 -15.82 8.13 -5.45
C HIS A 383 -15.32 9.59 -5.42
N GLU A 384 -14.11 9.82 -5.95
CA GLU A 384 -13.76 10.99 -6.77
C GLU A 384 -14.34 10.84 -8.18
#